data_AF-A0A174YN50-F1
#
_entry.id   AF-A0A174YN50-F1
#
_cell.length_a   1.000
_cell.length_b   1.000
_cell.length_c   1.000
_cell.angle_alpha   90.00
_cell.angle_beta   90.00
_cell.angle_gamma   90.00
#
_symmetry.space_group_name_H-M   'P 1'
#
loop_
_entity.id
_entity.type
_entity.pdbx_description
1 polymer ?
#
loop_
_entity_poly.entity_id
_entity_poly.type
_entity_poly.pdbx_seq_one_letter_code
_entity_poly.pdbx_strand_id
1 'polypeptide(L)' 'MFDFRIINTADGNQIIDRQLKTPYSSLTPVQMLEYAEMEDRLAYMDRLEKKARQKAEHIRKLAKNPLYKMACIVGLV' A
#
# COMPACT_ATOMS: atom_id res chain seq x y z
N MET A 1 -9.30 16.92 5.17
CA MET A 1 -7.90 17.11 5.59
C MET A 1 -7.17 15.85 5.20
N PHE A 2 -5.94 15.92 4.69
CA PHE A 2 -5.22 14.72 4.29
C PHE A 2 -4.64 14.00 5.51
N ASP A 3 -4.73 12.67 5.53
CA ASP A 3 -4.20 11.80 6.59
C ASP A 3 -2.72 11.43 6.39
N PHE A 4 -1.99 12.26 5.65
CA PHE A 4 -0.55 12.14 5.47
C PHE A 4 0.07 13.53 5.29
N ARG A 5 1.40 13.61 5.36
CA ARG A 5 2.19 14.80 5.05
C ARG A 5 3.34 14.45 4.12
N ILE A 6 3.55 15.29 3.11
CA ILE A 6 4.71 15.23 2.24
C ILE A 6 5.79 16.12 2.83
N ILE A 7 6.95 15.54 3.16
CA ILE A 7 8.11 16.21 3.74
C ILE A 7 9.22 16.22 2.69
N ASN A 8 9.58 17.41 2.23
CA ASN A 8 10.69 17.58 1.31
C ASN A 8 12.01 17.60 2.10
N THR A 9 12.91 16.68 1.77
CA THR A 9 14.25 16.59 2.34
C THR A 9 15.20 17.50 1.56
N ALA A 10 16.28 17.96 2.20
CA ALA A 10 17.30 18.80 1.57
C ALA A 10 17.91 18.18 0.29
N ASP A 11 17.92 16.84 0.21
CA ASP A 11 18.44 16.08 -0.94
C ASP A 11 17.45 16.01 -2.12
N GLY A 12 16.29 16.67 -2.03
CA GLY A 12 15.25 16.64 -3.06
C GLY A 12 14.31 15.43 -2.98
N ASN A 13 14.55 14.49 -2.05
CA ASN A 13 13.66 13.38 -1.81
C ASN A 13 12.40 13.81 -1.04
N GLN A 14 11.26 13.20 -1.37
CA GLN A 14 9.99 13.43 -0.70
C GLN A 14 9.62 12.23 0.16
N ILE A 15 9.43 12.46 1.45
CA ILE A 15 8.97 11.45 2.41
C ILE A 15 7.48 11.64 2.64
N ILE A 16 6.71 10.58 2.41
CA ILE A 16 5.26 10.56 2.70
C ILE A 16 5.08 9.97 4.10
N ASP A 17 4.83 10.84 5.07
CA ASP A 17 4.56 10.43 6.44
C ASP A 17 3.04 10.28 6.66
N ARG A 18 2.59 9.03 6.87
CA ARG A 18 1.17 8.69 7.11
C ARG A 18 0.74 8.82 8.57
N GLN A 19 1.65 9.17 9.48
CA GLN A 19 1.31 9.41 10.89
C GLN A 19 0.90 10.85 11.14
N LEU A 20 1.28 11.76 10.24
CA LEU A 20 0.97 13.18 10.30
C LEU A 20 -0.22 13.52 9.44
N LYS A 21 -0.98 14.53 9.85
CA LYS A 21 -2.11 15.04 9.07
C LYS A 21 -1.82 16.43 8.53
N THR A 22 -2.41 16.75 7.38
CA THR A 22 -2.18 18.02 6.68
C THR A 22 -3.50 18.76 6.42
N PRO A 23 -3.78 19.82 7.21
CA PRO A 23 -4.97 20.65 7.01
C PRO A 23 -5.04 21.25 5.61
N TYR A 24 -6.25 21.39 5.07
CA TYR A 24 -6.43 22.03 3.77
C TYR A 24 -6.07 23.52 3.79
N SER A 25 -6.26 24.19 4.92
CA SER A 25 -5.91 25.60 5.11
C SER A 25 -4.40 25.87 5.06
N SER A 26 -3.55 24.85 5.22
CA SER A 26 -2.09 25.00 5.13
C SER A 26 -1.53 24.74 3.72
N LEU A 27 -2.39 24.43 2.75
CA LEU A 27 -1.98 24.07 1.39
C LEU A 27 -2.30 25.18 0.40
N THR A 28 -1.40 25.41 -0.54
CA THR A 28 -1.71 26.19 -1.74
C THR A 28 -2.59 25.37 -2.70
N PRO A 29 -3.32 25.99 -3.63
CA PRO A 29 -4.14 25.25 -4.61
C PRO A 29 -3.35 24.22 -5.44
N VAL A 30 -2.08 24.52 -5.76
CA VAL A 30 -1.21 23.58 -6.48
C VAL A 30 -0.87 22.38 -5.61
N GLN A 31 -0.48 22.61 -4.36
CA GLN A 31 -0.21 21.53 -3.41
C GLN A 31 -1.46 20.71 -3.12
N MET A 32 -2.65 21.31 -3.14
CA MET A 32 -3.90 20.58 -2.97
C MET A 32 -4.08 19.49 -4.03
N LEU A 33 -3.75 19.80 -5.29
CA LEU A 33 -3.82 18.84 -6.39
C LEU A 33 -2.79 17.71 -6.23
N GLU A 34 -1.56 18.07 -5.84
CA GLU A 34 -0.50 17.07 -5.58
C GLU A 34 -0.90 16.11 -4.47
N TYR A 35 -1.47 16.64 -3.37
CA TYR A 35 -1.94 15.81 -2.27
C TYR A 35 -3.16 14.97 -2.67
N ALA A 36 -4.09 15.49 -3.47
CA ALA A 36 -5.22 14.70 -3.96
C ALA A 36 -4.76 13.52 -4.83
N GLU A 37 -3.83 13.74 -5.75
CA GLU A 37 -3.26 12.66 -6.57
C GLU A 37 -2.51 11.64 -5.70
N MET A 38 -1.78 12.11 -4.69
CA MET A 38 -1.07 11.22 -3.77
C MET A 38 -2.03 10.36 -2.92
N GLU A 39 -3.17 10.92 -2.49
CA GLU A 39 -4.21 10.18 -1.76
C GLU A 39 -4.74 9.01 -2.60
N ASP A 40 -5.04 9.23 -3.88
CA ASP A 40 -5.49 8.18 -4.80
C ASP A 40 -4.44 7.09 -4.98
N ARG A 41 -3.17 7.48 -5.15
CA ARG A 41 -2.05 6.54 -5.28
C ARG A 41 -1.88 5.69 -4.02
N LEU A 42 -1.92 6.29 -2.83
CA LEU A 42 -1.83 5.57 -1.56
C LEU A 42 -3.01 4.60 -1.38
N ALA A 43 -4.23 5.02 -1.70
CA ALA A 43 -5.40 4.16 -1.64
C ALA A 43 -5.30 2.97 -2.60
N TYR A 44 -4.74 3.18 -3.80
CA TYR A 44 -4.46 2.11 -4.75
C TYR A 44 -3.42 1.13 -4.22
N MET A 45 -2.31 1.63 -3.67
CA MET A 45 -1.26 0.78 -3.07
C MET A 45 -1.79 -0.04 -1.89
N ASP A 46 -2.59 0.55 -1.00
CA ASP A 46 -3.21 -0.17 0.12
C ASP A 46 -4.10 -1.32 -0.37
N ARG A 47 -4.83 -1.12 -1.47
CA ARG A 47 -5.65 -2.18 -2.09
C ARG A 47 -4.78 -3.30 -2.66
N LEU A 48 -3.66 -2.95 -3.31
CA LEU A 48 -2.72 -3.94 -3.82
C LEU A 48 -2.08 -4.74 -2.69
N GLU A 49 -1.65 -4.06 -1.62
CA GLU A 49 -1.03 -4.71 -0.47
C GLU A 49 -2.01 -5.66 0.23
N LYS A 50 -3.27 -5.24 0.43
CA LYS A 50 -4.33 -6.11 0.97
C LYS A 50 -4.53 -7.36 0.11
N LYS A 51 -4.60 -7.21 -1.22
CA LYS A 51 -4.71 -8.35 -2.14
C LYS A 51 -3.50 -9.28 -2.06
N ALA A 52 -2.30 -8.72 -1.95
CA ALA A 52 -1.07 -9.49 -1.82
C ALA A 52 -1.05 -10.29 -0.50
N ARG A 53 -1.43 -9.67 0.62
CA ARG A 53 -1.56 -10.34 1.93
C ARG A 53 -2.59 -11.47 1.89
N GLN A 54 -3.76 -11.25 1.30
CA GLN A 54 -4.78 -12.28 1.13
C GLN A 54 -4.29 -13.47 0.30
N LYS A 55 -3.59 -13.21 -0.82
CA LYS A 55 -2.98 -14.27 -1.64
C LYS A 55 -1.93 -15.05 -0.85
N ALA A 56 -1.06 -14.37 -0.11
CA ALA A 56 -0.05 -15.00 0.72
C ALA A 56 -0.68 -15.88 1.81
N GLU A 57 -1.74 -15.40 2.47
CA GLU A 57 -2.50 -16.19 3.44
C GLU A 57 -3.19 -17.41 2.80
N HIS A 58 -3.76 -17.24 1.61
CA HIS A 58 -4.41 -18.33 0.89
C HIS A 58 -3.39 -19.41 0.51
N ILE A 59 -2.24 -19.04 -0.04
CA ILE A 59 -1.12 -19.97 -0.31
C ILE A 59 -0.66 -20.63 0.99
N ARG A 60 -0.53 -19.89 2.09
CA ARG A 60 -0.14 -20.46 3.39
C ARG A 60 -1.17 -21.47 3.90
N LYS A 61 -2.47 -21.24 3.70
CA LYS A 61 -3.53 -22.20 4.04
C LYS A 61 -3.48 -23.43 3.15
N LEU A 62 -3.29 -23.25 1.84
CA LEU A 62 -3.13 -24.36 0.88
C LEU A 62 -1.88 -25.20 1.21
N ALA A 63 -0.74 -24.59 1.48
CA ALA A 63 0.49 -25.27 1.87
C ALA A 63 0.36 -26.10 3.16
N LYS A 64 -0.56 -25.72 4.05
CA LYS A 64 -0.90 -26.50 5.25
C LYS A 64 -1.83 -27.68 4.98
N ASN A 65 -2.51 -27.71 3.83
CA ASN A 65 -3.37 -28.82 3.45
C ASN A 65 -2.52 -30.00 2.94
N PRO A 66 -2.59 -31.19 3.58
CA PRO A 66 -1.83 -32.37 3.16
C PRO A 66 -2.05 -32.74 1.70
N LEU A 67 -3.28 -32.59 1.19
CA LEU A 67 -3.61 -32.91 -0.20
C LEU A 67 -2.91 -31.99 -1.20
N TYR A 68 -2.83 -30.69 -0.91
CA TYR A 68 -2.11 -29.74 -1.75
C TYR A 68 -0.60 -30.02 -1.72
N LYS A 69 -0.05 -30.36 -0.55
CA LYS A 69 1.36 -30.77 -0.43
C LYS A 69 1.66 -32.03 -1.25
N MET A 70 0.77 -33.01 -1.22
CA MET A 70 0.90 -34.22 -2.04
C MET A 70 0.78 -33.89 -3.52
N ALA A 71 -0.21 -33.07 -3.92
CA ALA A 71 -0.39 -32.64 -5.31
C ALA A 71 0.85 -31.92 -5.88
N CYS A 72 1.55 -31.10 -5.07
CA CYS A 72 2.83 -30.52 -5.46
C CYS A 72 3.95 -31.56 -5.62
N ILE A 73 4.03 -32.57 -4.75
CA ILE A 73 5.06 -33.64 -4.83
C ILE A 73 4.88 -34.49 -6.09
N VAL A 74 3.63 -34.76 -6.49
CA VAL A 74 3.34 -35.51 -7.73
C VAL A 74 3.22 -34.64 -8.99
N GLY A 75 3.53 -33.34 -8.91
CA GLY A 75 3.59 -32.45 -10.08
C GLY A 75 2.24 -32.12 -10.73
N LEU A 76 1.15 -32.16 -9.96
CA LEU A 76 -0.21 -31.87 -10.43
C LEU A 76 -0.58 -30.37 -10.38
N VAL A 77 0.33 -29.51 -9.90
CA VAL A 77 0.17 -28.04 -9.78
C VAL A 77 1.29 -27.34 -10.54
#